data_AF-A0A1Y2AS93-F1
#
_entry.id   AF-A0A1Y2AS93-F1
#
_cell.length_a   1.000
_cell.length_b   1.000
_cell.length_c   1.000
_cell.angle_alpha   90.00
_cell.angle_beta   90.00
_cell.angle_gamma   90.00
#
_symmetry.space_group_name_H-M   'P 1'
#
loop_
_entity.id
_entity.type
_entity.pdbx_description
1 polymer ?
#
loop_
_entity_poly.entity_id
_entity_poly.type
_entity_poly.pdbx_seq_one_letter_code
_entity_poly.pdbx_strand_id
1 'polypeptide(L)'
;MGPYISTNPFNYVFSNVNSQENVYYQSVHSLVEHFHKGKNSLVLAYGQMGSGKTYTIGFQPEDYSLENFNPDIIGNDLGFVPRAFQETLSYIHLLKSQGRTANLLVTFIAISCEDIADLL
;
A
#
# COMPACT_ATOMS: atom_id res chain seq x y z
N MET A 1 18.75 5.40 40.45
CA MET A 1 18.20 5.70 39.11
C MET A 1 18.96 4.86 38.10
N GLY A 2 18.40 3.72 37.67
CA GLY A 2 18.99 2.90 36.60
C GLY A 2 18.71 3.52 35.23
N PRO A 3 19.44 3.12 34.18
CA PRO A 3 19.29 3.71 32.86
C PRO A 3 17.93 3.31 32.27
N TYR A 4 17.17 4.30 31.79
CA TYR A 4 16.02 4.06 30.92
C TYR A 4 16.55 3.52 29.60
N ILE A 5 16.55 2.20 29.44
CA ILE A 5 16.78 1.59 28.13
C ILE A 5 15.49 1.83 27.34
N SER A 6 15.52 2.77 26.40
CA SER A 6 14.43 3.00 25.45
C SER A 6 14.35 1.83 24.48
N THR A 7 13.75 0.71 24.89
CA THR A 7 13.38 -0.37 23.97
C THR A 7 12.11 0.05 23.23
N ASN A 8 12.27 0.69 22.07
CA ASN A 8 11.13 1.01 21.23
C ASN A 8 10.53 -0.30 20.68
N PRO A 9 9.25 -0.63 20.94
CA PRO A 9 8.66 -1.91 20.53
C PRO A 9 8.34 -1.99 19.03
N PHE A 10 8.60 -0.94 18.25
CA PHE A 10 8.30 -0.88 16.83
C PHE A 10 9.51 -1.23 15.97
N ASN A 11 9.27 -1.99 14.89
CA ASN A 11 10.30 -2.28 13.89
C ASN A 11 10.70 -1.03 13.11
N TYR A 12 9.74 -0.14 12.85
CA TYR A 12 9.93 1.11 12.10
C TYR A 12 9.17 2.25 12.76
N VAL A 13 9.80 3.43 12.80
CA VAL A 13 9.16 4.67 13.23
C VAL A 13 9.47 5.74 12.19
N PHE A 14 8.43 6.31 11.61
CA PHE A 14 8.51 7.32 10.55
C PHE A 14 8.14 8.69 11.10
N SER A 15 8.74 9.75 10.54
CA SER A 15 8.40 11.13 10.86
C SER A 15 7.95 11.88 9.60
N ASN A 16 7.64 13.16 9.74
CA ASN A 16 7.16 14.02 8.65
C ASN A 16 8.19 14.26 7.52
N VAL A 17 9.45 13.82 7.68
CA VAL A 17 10.46 13.89 6.63
C VAL A 17 10.41 12.67 5.69
N ASN A 18 9.73 11.60 6.10
CA ASN A 18 9.59 10.39 5.29
C ASN A 18 8.44 10.58 4.28
N SER A 19 8.74 10.43 2.99
CA SER A 19 7.72 10.42 1.94
C SER A 19 6.88 9.14 1.97
N GLN A 20 5.71 9.18 1.34
CA GLN A 20 4.83 8.00 1.15
C GLN A 20 5.57 6.83 0.52
N GLU A 21 6.39 7.12 -0.48
CA GLU A 21 7.27 6.15 -1.13
C GLU A 21 8.25 5.50 -0.13
N ASN A 22 8.93 6.31 0.69
CA ASN A 22 9.91 5.81 1.64
C ASN A 22 9.26 4.90 2.71
N VAL A 23 8.10 5.30 3.22
CA VAL A 23 7.34 4.50 4.19
C VAL A 23 6.88 3.18 3.55
N TYR A 24 6.38 3.23 2.31
CA TYR A 24 5.94 2.05 1.58
C TYR A 24 7.09 1.03 1.39
N TYR A 25 8.25 1.46 0.89
CA TYR A 25 9.37 0.55 0.63
C TYR A 25 9.94 -0.07 1.91
N GLN A 26 9.96 0.68 3.02
CA GLN A 26 10.47 0.15 4.29
C GLN A 26 9.49 -0.80 4.99
N SER A 27 8.18 -0.64 4.80
CA SER A 27 7.17 -1.35 5.61
C SER A 27 6.26 -2.32 4.84
N VAL A 28 5.94 -2.05 3.58
CA VAL A 28 4.92 -2.80 2.82
C VAL A 28 5.51 -3.57 1.64
N HIS A 29 6.56 -3.07 0.99
CA HIS A 29 7.13 -3.70 -0.21
C HIS A 29 7.47 -5.19 -0.03
N SER A 30 8.09 -5.56 1.10
CA SER A 30 8.40 -6.98 1.40
C SER A 30 7.16 -7.87 1.49
N LEU A 31 6.00 -7.33 1.89
CA LEU A 31 4.73 -8.05 1.93
C LEU A 31 4.17 -8.29 0.53
N VAL A 32 4.41 -7.37 -0.40
CA VAL A 32 4.06 -7.51 -1.81
C VAL A 32 4.94 -8.57 -2.47
N GLU A 33 6.24 -8.59 -2.19
CA GLU A 33 7.11 -9.68 -2.65
C GLU A 33 6.69 -11.05 -2.10
N HIS A 34 6.21 -11.11 -0.86
CA HIS A 34 5.64 -12.33 -0.28
C HIS A 34 4.37 -12.77 -1.02
N PHE A 35 3.50 -11.83 -1.37
CA PHE A 35 2.32 -12.08 -2.18
C PHE A 35 2.67 -12.67 -3.56
N HIS A 36 3.67 -12.10 -4.24
CA HIS A 36 4.17 -12.65 -5.52
C HIS A 36 4.73 -14.07 -5.39
N LYS A 37 5.19 -14.46 -4.20
CA LYS A 37 5.66 -15.82 -3.88
C LYS A 37 4.52 -16.76 -3.42
N GLY A 38 3.26 -16.34 -3.54
CA GLY A 38 2.08 -17.14 -3.19
C GLY A 38 1.75 -17.17 -1.70
N LYS A 39 2.20 -16.18 -0.92
CA LYS A 39 1.84 -16.04 0.50
C LYS A 39 0.75 -14.99 0.70
N ASN A 40 -0.06 -15.17 1.74
CA ASN A 40 -1.03 -14.16 2.14
C ASN A 40 -0.36 -13.06 2.97
N SER A 41 -0.69 -11.81 2.67
CA SER A 41 -0.18 -10.62 3.34
C SER A 41 -1.35 -9.72 3.73
N LEU A 42 -1.24 -9.04 4.87
CA LEU A 42 -2.25 -8.10 5.38
C LEU A 42 -1.58 -6.82 5.86
N VAL A 43 -2.12 -5.68 5.44
CA VAL A 43 -1.74 -4.35 5.93
C VAL A 43 -2.95 -3.71 6.57
N LEU A 44 -2.78 -3.19 7.79
CA LEU A 44 -3.83 -2.47 8.52
C LEU A 44 -3.33 -1.06 8.84
N ALA A 45 -4.14 -0.04 8.54
CA ALA A 45 -3.92 1.29 9.07
C ALA A 45 -4.84 1.51 10.27
N TYR A 46 -4.24 1.79 11.42
CA TYR A 46 -4.95 2.04 12.66
C TYR A 46 -4.49 3.37 13.28
N GLY A 47 -5.42 4.09 13.90
CA GLY A 47 -5.17 5.42 14.46
C GLY A 47 -6.44 6.26 14.56
N GLN A 48 -6.37 7.38 15.25
CA GLN A 48 -7.50 8.31 15.45
C GLN A 48 -7.97 9.00 14.16
N MET A 49 -9.14 9.63 14.16
CA MET A 49 -9.61 10.45 13.03
C MET A 49 -8.60 11.57 12.73
N GLY A 50 -8.35 11.84 11.45
CA GLY A 50 -7.36 12.85 11.03
C GLY A 50 -5.88 12.42 11.15
N SER A 51 -5.58 11.19 11.56
CA SER A 51 -4.19 10.71 11.70
C SER A 51 -3.51 10.29 10.39
N GLY A 52 -4.11 10.59 9.23
CA GLY A 52 -3.53 10.26 7.92
C GLY A 52 -3.70 8.81 7.43
N LYS A 53 -4.54 7.96 8.06
CA LYS A 53 -4.75 6.57 7.60
C LYS A 53 -5.12 6.46 6.12
N THR A 54 -6.13 7.23 5.69
CA THR A 54 -6.61 7.26 4.31
C THR A 54 -5.56 7.82 3.37
N TYR A 55 -4.80 8.83 3.82
CA TYR A 55 -3.65 9.37 3.08
C TYR A 55 -2.59 8.28 2.85
N THR A 56 -2.20 7.55 3.89
CA THR A 56 -1.16 6.52 3.82
C THR A 56 -1.56 5.30 2.98
N ILE A 57 -2.77 4.75 3.16
CA ILE A 57 -3.19 3.54 2.43
C ILE A 57 -3.74 3.87 1.04
N GLY A 58 -4.55 4.93 0.94
CA GLY A 58 -5.43 5.17 -0.20
C GLY A 58 -4.82 6.04 -1.30
N PHE A 59 -5.74 6.66 -2.04
CA PHE A 59 -5.47 7.60 -3.11
C PHE A 59 -5.88 9.00 -2.62
N GLN A 60 -5.15 10.05 -2.97
CA GLN A 60 -5.60 11.41 -2.66
C GLN A 60 -6.64 11.87 -3.68
N PRO A 61 -7.67 12.63 -3.26
CA PRO A 61 -8.66 13.24 -4.16
C PRO A 61 -8.03 14.09 -5.28
N GLU A 62 -6.90 14.75 -5.00
CA GLU A 62 -6.19 15.62 -5.95
C GLU A 62 -5.44 14.83 -7.04
N ASP A 63 -5.13 13.55 -6.80
CA ASP A 63 -4.41 12.69 -7.75
C ASP A 63 -5.32 12.11 -8.85
N TYR A 64 -6.65 12.31 -8.72
CA TYR A 64 -7.66 11.82 -9.68
C TYR A 64 -7.86 12.76 -10.88
N SER A 65 -6.81 13.42 -11.37
CA SER A 65 -6.85 13.95 -12.74
C SER A 65 -6.85 12.77 -13.71
N LEU A 66 -8.04 12.23 -14.01
CA LEU A 66 -8.25 11.15 -14.98
C LEU A 66 -7.63 11.46 -16.35
N GLU A 67 -7.49 12.75 -16.66
CA GLU A 67 -6.89 13.28 -17.88
C GLU A 67 -5.37 13.01 -17.98
N ASN A 68 -4.68 12.79 -16.86
CA ASN A 68 -3.24 12.53 -16.78
C ASN A 68 -2.91 11.22 -16.03
N PHE A 69 -3.89 10.35 -15.79
CA PHE A 69 -3.66 9.08 -15.11
C PHE A 69 -2.84 8.14 -15.99
N ASN A 70 -1.52 8.13 -15.77
CA ASN A 70 -0.63 7.15 -16.35
C ASN A 70 -0.35 6.05 -15.32
N PRO A 71 -0.82 4.80 -15.54
CA PRO A 71 -0.59 3.70 -14.60
C PRO A 71 0.89 3.34 -14.43
N ASP A 72 1.77 3.79 -15.34
CA ASP A 72 3.21 3.58 -15.28
C ASP A 72 3.94 4.67 -14.47
N ILE A 73 3.27 5.79 -14.14
CA ILE A 73 3.85 6.91 -13.37
C ILE A 73 3.12 7.01 -12.03
N ILE A 74 3.79 6.60 -10.95
CA ILE A 74 3.30 6.83 -9.59
C ILE A 74 3.72 8.22 -9.13
N GLY A 75 2.74 9.07 -8.86
CA GLY A 75 2.96 10.32 -8.15
C GLY A 75 3.59 10.09 -6.77
N ASN A 76 4.48 10.98 -6.35
CA ASN A 76 5.20 10.86 -5.08
C ASN A 76 4.27 10.80 -3.85
N ASP A 77 3.05 11.30 -3.97
CA ASP A 77 2.10 11.41 -2.87
C ASP A 77 1.08 10.25 -2.79
N LEU A 78 1.07 9.37 -3.79
CA LEU A 78 0.23 8.19 -3.80
C LEU A 78 0.55 7.25 -2.62
N GLY A 79 -0.49 6.70 -2.00
CA GLY A 79 -0.38 5.80 -0.86
C GLY A 79 0.02 4.36 -1.23
N PHE A 80 -0.23 3.44 -0.31
CA PHE A 80 0.26 2.06 -0.42
C PHE A 80 -0.48 1.22 -1.47
N VAL A 81 -1.81 1.35 -1.56
CA VAL A 81 -2.62 0.57 -2.49
C VAL A 81 -2.22 0.78 -3.96
N PRO A 82 -2.15 2.02 -4.49
CA PRO A 82 -1.68 2.25 -5.86
C PRO A 82 -0.28 1.69 -6.13
N ARG A 83 0.65 1.83 -5.17
CA ARG A 83 2.02 1.31 -5.28
C ARG A 83 2.06 -0.21 -5.37
N ALA A 84 1.40 -0.88 -4.43
CA ALA A 84 1.31 -2.34 -4.42
C ALA A 84 0.63 -2.89 -5.69
N PHE A 85 -0.37 -2.18 -6.19
CA PHE A 85 -1.06 -2.53 -7.42
C PHE A 85 -0.12 -2.42 -8.64
N GLN A 86 0.61 -1.32 -8.78
CA GLN A 86 1.56 -1.15 -9.88
C GLN A 86 2.70 -2.18 -9.85
N GLU A 87 3.28 -2.43 -8.67
CA GLU A 87 4.32 -3.46 -8.51
C GLU A 87 3.80 -4.84 -8.93
N THR A 88 2.55 -5.15 -8.58
CA THR A 88 1.91 -6.42 -8.95
C THR A 88 1.63 -6.51 -10.45
N LEU A 89 1.18 -5.43 -11.09
CA LEU A 89 1.02 -5.39 -12.54
C LEU A 89 2.36 -5.57 -13.27
N SER A 90 3.40 -4.89 -12.80
CA SER A 90 4.77 -5.01 -13.33
C SER A 90 5.28 -6.45 -13.22
N TYR A 91 5.06 -7.08 -12.06
CA TYR A 91 5.40 -8.48 -11.85
C TYR A 91 4.66 -9.42 -12.80
N ILE A 92 3.36 -9.21 -13.04
CA ILE A 92 2.57 -10.01 -13.98
C ILE A 92 3.06 -9.81 -15.42
N HIS A 93 3.41 -8.58 -15.83
CA HIS A 93 4.01 -8.33 -17.14
C HIS A 93 5.34 -9.07 -17.32
N LEU A 94 6.17 -9.11 -16.29
CA LEU A 94 7.41 -9.89 -16.28
C LEU A 94 7.14 -11.40 -16.40
N LEU A 95 6.13 -11.93 -15.71
CA LEU A 95 5.77 -13.34 -15.85
C LEU A 95 5.27 -13.66 -17.26
N LYS A 96 4.48 -12.78 -17.86
CA LYS A 96 4.00 -12.93 -19.23
C LYS A 96 5.14 -12.93 -20.25
N SER A 97 6.15 -12.07 -20.09
CA SER A 97 7.32 -12.06 -20.98
C SER A 97 8.17 -13.34 -20.88
N GLN A 98 8.08 -14.04 -19.75
CA GLN A 98 8.69 -15.36 -19.53
C GLN A 98 7.80 -16.53 -20.03
N GLY A 99 6.67 -16.25 -20.69
CA GLY A 99 5.73 -17.26 -21.18
C GLY A 99 4.84 -17.88 -20.10
N ARG A 100 4.74 -17.25 -18.92
CA ARG A 100 3.86 -17.69 -17.83
C ARG A 100 2.55 -16.93 -17.85
N THR A 101 1.46 -17.62 -17.51
CA THR A 101 0.12 -17.02 -17.38
C THR A 101 -0.17 -16.67 -15.93
N ALA A 102 -0.58 -15.43 -15.67
CA ALA A 102 -1.05 -14.98 -14.36
C ALA A 102 -2.29 -14.10 -14.53
N ASN A 103 -3.27 -14.29 -13.66
CA ASN A 103 -4.50 -13.51 -13.59
C ASN A 103 -4.53 -12.75 -12.27
N LEU A 104 -4.89 -11.47 -12.32
CA LEU A 104 -5.09 -10.62 -11.15
C LEU A 104 -6.59 -10.42 -10.94
N LEU A 105 -7.04 -10.70 -9.73
CA LEU A 105 -8.41 -10.42 -9.28
C LEU A 105 -8.32 -9.34 -8.20
N VAL A 106 -9.15 -8.31 -8.31
CA VAL A 106 -9.21 -7.21 -7.36
C VAL A 106 -10.64 -7.06 -6.87
N THR A 107 -10.80 -6.82 -5.58
CA THR A 107 -12.09 -6.50 -4.95
C THR A 107 -11.90 -5.27 -4.08
N PHE A 108 -12.89 -4.39 -4.02
CA PHE A 108 -12.85 -3.23 -3.14
C PHE A 108 -14.16 -3.11 -2.38
N ILE A 109 -14.09 -3.23 -1.07
CA ILE A 109 -15.27 -3.41 -0.22
C ILE A 109 -15.24 -2.34 0.88
N ALA A 110 -16.39 -1.72 1.12
CA ALA A 110 -16.64 -0.92 2.32
C ALA A 110 -17.47 -1.74 3.32
N ILE A 111 -17.06 -1.70 4.59
CA ILE A 111 -17.82 -2.28 5.70
C ILE A 111 -18.25 -1.12 6.59
N SER A 112 -19.55 -0.94 6.77
CA SER A 112 -20.15 0.08 7.63
C SER A 112 -21.11 -0.58 8.60
N CYS A 113 -20.69 -0.71 9.86
CA CYS A 113 -21.43 -1.46 10.88
C CYS A 113 -21.68 -2.92 10.44
N GLU A 114 -22.92 -3.26 10.12
CA GLU A 114 -23.35 -4.58 9.66
C GLU A 114 -23.53 -4.68 8.14
N ASP A 115 -23.40 -3.54 7.43
CA ASP A 115 -23.56 -3.47 5.98
C ASP A 115 -22.23 -3.64 5.26
N ILE A 116 -22.26 -4.42 4.17
CA ILE A 116 -21.13 -4.64 3.26
C ILE A 116 -21.54 -4.09 1.88
N ALA A 117 -20.71 -3.22 1.32
CA ALA A 117 -20.91 -2.65 0.00
C ALA A 117 -19.71 -2.94 -0.90
N ASP A 118 -19.98 -3.40 -2.13
CA ASP A 118 -18.98 -3.44 -3.20
C ASP A 118 -18.79 -2.03 -3.77
N LEU A 119 -17.54 -1.64 -3.99
CA LEU A 119 -17.13 -0.31 -4.45
C LEU A 119 -16.62 -0.33 -5.91
N LEU A 120 -16.59 -1.49 -6.57
CA LEU A 120 -16.23 -1.65 -7.98
C LEU A 120 -17.44 -1.73 -8.92
#